data_AF-A0A7H4P9X5-F1
#
_entry.id   AF-A0A7H4P9X5-F1
#
_cell.length_a   1.000
_cell.length_b   1.000
_cell.length_c   1.000
_cell.angle_alpha   90.00
_cell.angle_beta   90.00
_cell.angle_gamma   90.00
#
_symmetry.space_group_name_H-M   'P 1'
#
loop_
_entity.id
_entity.type
_entity.pdbx_description
1 polymer ?
#
loop_
_entity_poly.entity_id
_entity_poly.type
_entity_poly.pdbx_seq_one_letter_code
_entity_poly.pdbx_strand_id
1 'polypeptide(L)'
;MEAADDISYCVADLEDAVEKRIFSVEQLYQHLYEAWGVHEKGSLFNQVVENAWEKSRANSLSRSTEDQFFMYLRVNTLNKLVPYAARRFIDNLPKIFSGDFNHALLEDDSDCSQLLELYKNVAVKHVFSHPDVEQLELQGYRVISGCWISTSRC
;
A
#
# COMPACT_ATOMS: atom_id res chain seq x y z
N MET A 1 6.83 -10.38 -10.30
CA MET A 1 5.37 -10.15 -10.46
C MET A 1 4.82 -9.77 -9.10
N GLU A 2 4.83 -10.70 -8.14
CA GLU A 2 4.45 -10.49 -6.73
C GLU A 2 4.92 -9.15 -6.12
N ALA A 3 6.22 -8.87 -6.09
CA ALA A 3 6.74 -7.62 -5.49
C ALA A 3 6.22 -6.33 -6.17
N ALA A 4 5.92 -6.37 -7.47
CA ALA A 4 5.36 -5.22 -8.16
C ALA A 4 3.86 -5.05 -7.86
N ASP A 5 3.16 -6.17 -7.67
CA ASP A 5 1.75 -6.19 -7.30
C ASP A 5 1.57 -5.65 -5.88
N ASP A 6 2.37 -6.12 -4.91
CA ASP A 6 2.36 -5.62 -3.52
C ASP A 6 2.49 -4.10 -3.46
N ILE A 7 3.47 -3.53 -4.18
CA ILE A 7 3.72 -2.08 -4.18
C ILE A 7 2.55 -1.32 -4.82
N SER A 8 2.02 -1.84 -5.92
CA SER A 8 0.99 -1.15 -6.70
C SER A 8 -0.36 -1.16 -5.99
N TYR A 9 -0.76 -2.30 -5.40
CA TYR A 9 -2.03 -2.41 -4.67
C TYR A 9 -2.03 -1.58 -3.39
N CYS A 10 -0.94 -1.60 -2.60
CA CYS A 10 -0.91 -0.84 -1.35
C CYS A 10 -1.10 0.68 -1.55
N VAL A 11 -0.51 1.24 -2.61
CA VAL A 11 -0.67 2.68 -2.90
C VAL A 11 -2.05 2.97 -3.49
N ALA A 12 -2.56 2.09 -4.36
CA ALA A 12 -3.88 2.25 -4.97
C ALA A 12 -5.01 2.18 -3.93
N ASP A 13 -4.95 1.27 -2.95
CA ASP A 13 -5.97 1.16 -1.90
C ASP A 13 -6.09 2.44 -1.05
N LEU A 14 -4.96 3.12 -0.79
CA LEU A 14 -4.94 4.39 -0.08
C LEU A 14 -5.49 5.55 -0.93
N GLU A 15 -5.21 5.54 -2.23
CA GLU A 15 -5.73 6.52 -3.20
C GLU A 15 -7.26 6.39 -3.31
N ASP A 16 -7.76 5.17 -3.52
CA ASP A 16 -9.20 4.85 -3.59
C ASP A 16 -9.93 5.25 -2.30
N ALA A 17 -9.30 5.09 -1.14
CA ALA A 17 -9.91 5.46 0.14
C ALA A 17 -10.11 6.97 0.30
N VAL A 18 -9.16 7.77 -0.19
CA VAL A 18 -9.30 9.23 -0.24
C VAL A 18 -10.33 9.63 -1.29
N GLU A 19 -10.34 8.99 -2.46
CA GLU A 19 -11.33 9.27 -3.50
C GLU A 19 -12.76 8.97 -3.03
N LYS A 20 -12.95 7.88 -2.28
CA LYS A 20 -14.22 7.52 -1.61
C LYS A 20 -14.57 8.42 -0.42
N ARG A 21 -13.74 9.42 -0.11
CA ARG A 21 -13.90 10.37 1.02
C ARG A 21 -13.98 9.70 2.38
N ILE A 22 -13.33 8.54 2.55
CA ILE A 22 -13.24 7.85 3.84
C ILE A 22 -12.44 8.71 4.83
N PHE A 23 -11.37 9.36 4.35
CA PHE A 23 -10.56 10.34 5.08
C PHE A 23 -9.89 11.33 4.11
N SER A 24 -9.48 12.50 4.60
CA SER A 24 -8.70 13.46 3.82
C SER A 24 -7.23 13.06 3.74
N VAL A 25 -6.49 13.63 2.79
CA VAL A 25 -5.04 13.38 2.67
C VAL A 25 -4.27 13.82 3.92
N GLU A 26 -4.73 14.88 4.59
CA GLU A 26 -4.16 15.32 5.88
C GLU A 26 -4.34 14.25 6.97
N GLN A 27 -5.53 13.64 7.04
CA GLN A 27 -5.80 12.54 7.98
C GLN A 27 -5.00 11.28 7.63
N LEU A 28 -4.87 10.95 6.34
CA LEU A 28 -4.02 9.86 5.89
C LEU A 28 -2.57 10.06 6.33
N TYR A 29 -2.03 11.27 6.14
CA TYR A 29 -0.69 11.61 6.60
C TYR A 29 -0.54 11.43 8.11
N GLN A 30 -1.53 11.88 8.89
CA GLN A 30 -1.55 11.72 10.34
C GLN A 30 -1.57 10.24 10.75
N HIS A 31 -2.40 9.40 10.12
CA HIS A 31 -2.48 7.97 10.38
C HIS A 31 -1.18 7.24 10.03
N LEU A 32 -0.57 7.61 8.90
CA LEU A 32 0.74 7.10 8.49
C LEU A 32 1.84 7.51 9.48
N TYR A 33 1.80 8.75 9.98
CA TYR A 33 2.74 9.25 10.97
C TYR A 33 2.60 8.50 12.31
N GLU A 34 1.38 8.35 12.82
CA GLU A 34 1.10 7.65 14.08
C GLU A 34 1.43 6.16 14.01
N ALA A 35 1.16 5.50 12.87
CA ALA A 35 1.42 4.08 12.71
C ALA A 35 2.91 3.75 12.54
N TRP A 36 3.76 4.72 12.18
CA TRP A 36 5.21 4.52 12.07
C TRP A 36 5.91 4.51 13.43
N GLY A 37 5.48 5.35 14.38
CA GLY A 37 5.92 5.35 15.78
C GLY A 37 7.35 5.83 16.06
N VAL A 38 8.36 5.32 15.33
CA VAL A 38 9.79 5.65 15.54
C VAL A 38 10.27 6.62 14.46
N HIS A 39 10.23 7.91 14.77
CA HIS A 39 10.68 8.98 13.87
C HIS A 39 12.19 9.23 14.04
N GLU A 40 13.04 8.35 13.51
CA GLU A 40 14.45 8.70 13.36
C GLU A 40 14.62 9.67 12.19
N LYS A 41 15.41 10.74 12.39
CA LYS A 41 15.76 11.73 11.37
C LYS A 41 16.62 11.08 10.28
N GLY A 42 15.98 10.43 9.33
CA GLY A 42 16.62 9.66 8.27
C GLY A 42 15.80 8.47 7.78
N SER A 43 14.74 8.09 8.50
CA SER A 43 13.84 7.00 8.12
C SER A 43 13.29 7.17 6.70
N LEU A 44 13.08 6.05 6.01
CA LEU A 44 12.46 6.03 4.68
C LEU A 44 11.12 6.77 4.67
N PHE A 45 10.39 6.76 5.79
CA PHE A 45 9.16 7.53 5.96
C PHE A 45 9.32 9.02 5.63
N ASN A 46 10.34 9.69 6.19
CA ASN A 46 10.58 11.11 5.89
C ASN A 46 11.00 11.32 4.43
N GLN A 47 11.81 10.42 3.88
CA GLN A 47 12.26 10.53 2.50
C GLN A 47 11.13 10.30 1.48
N VAL A 48 10.11 9.51 1.83
CA VAL A 48 9.03 9.11 0.92
C VAL A 48 7.76 9.92 1.18
N VAL A 49 7.24 9.86 2.40
CA VAL A 49 5.95 10.43 2.81
C VAL A 49 6.07 11.92 3.13
N GLU A 50 7.01 12.33 3.98
CA GLU A 50 7.22 13.75 4.33
C GLU A 50 7.68 14.55 3.10
N ASN A 51 8.59 13.99 2.29
CA ASN A 51 9.00 14.60 1.02
C ASN A 51 7.83 14.77 0.03
N ALA A 52 6.93 13.79 -0.06
CA ALA A 52 5.74 13.88 -0.89
C ALA A 52 4.76 14.95 -0.37
N TRP A 53 4.61 15.04 0.96
CA TRP A 53 3.77 16.03 1.62
C TRP A 53 4.28 17.47 1.46
N GLU A 54 5.59 17.70 1.62
CA GLU A 54 6.17 19.03 1.40
C GLU A 54 6.06 19.46 -0.07
N LYS A 55 6.31 18.54 -1.00
CA LYS A 55 6.21 18.81 -2.45
C LYS A 55 4.78 19.10 -2.89
N SER A 56 3.79 18.42 -2.33
CA SER A 56 2.37 18.68 -2.64
C SER A 56 1.91 20.04 -2.12
N ARG A 57 2.41 20.51 -0.95
CA ARG A 57 2.13 21.88 -0.45
C ARG A 57 2.89 22.97 -1.20
N ALA A 58 4.10 22.70 -1.69
CA ALA A 58 4.89 23.69 -2.41
C ALA A 58 4.35 24.00 -3.82
N ASN A 59 3.72 23.02 -4.47
CA ASN A 59 3.15 23.14 -5.82
C ASN A 59 1.64 23.48 -5.79
N SER A 60 1.28 24.65 -5.25
CA SER A 60 -0.10 25.18 -5.24
C SER A 60 -0.66 25.59 -6.62
N LEU A 61 0.00 25.19 -7.72
CA LEU A 61 -0.32 25.61 -9.08
C LEU A 61 -1.03 24.46 -9.82
N SER A 62 -2.37 24.50 -9.80
CA SER A 62 -3.29 23.94 -10.80
C SER A 62 -3.79 22.47 -10.71
N ARG A 63 -3.44 21.65 -9.73
CA ARG A 63 -4.08 20.33 -9.51
C ARG A 63 -4.48 20.17 -8.04
N SER A 64 -5.51 19.36 -7.77
CA SER A 64 -5.92 19.01 -6.41
C SER A 64 -4.69 18.54 -5.63
N THR A 65 -4.49 19.07 -4.43
CA THR A 65 -3.35 18.74 -3.56
C THR A 65 -3.23 17.22 -3.33
N GLU A 66 -4.36 16.53 -3.41
CA GLU A 66 -4.52 15.08 -3.26
C GLU A 66 -3.84 14.31 -4.40
N ASP A 67 -4.18 14.63 -5.66
CA ASP A 67 -3.57 14.02 -6.86
C ASP A 67 -2.04 14.17 -6.86
N GLN A 68 -1.53 15.34 -6.45
CA GLN A 68 -0.10 15.57 -6.39
C GLN A 68 0.57 14.76 -5.29
N PHE A 69 -0.06 14.67 -4.11
CA PHE A 69 0.45 13.86 -3.01
C PHE A 69 0.59 12.39 -3.43
N PHE A 70 -0.46 11.79 -4.01
CA PHE A 70 -0.42 10.40 -4.46
C PHE A 70 0.59 10.18 -5.60
N MET A 71 0.68 11.12 -6.55
CA MET A 71 1.70 11.07 -7.60
C MET A 71 3.12 11.02 -7.01
N TYR A 72 3.44 11.93 -6.08
CA TYR A 72 4.77 11.96 -5.44
C TYR A 72 5.00 10.76 -4.53
N LEU A 73 4.01 10.34 -3.75
CA LEU A 73 4.09 9.18 -2.87
C LEU A 73 4.39 7.92 -3.68
N ARG A 74 3.67 7.71 -4.79
CA ARG A 74 3.87 6.60 -5.71
C ARG A 74 5.27 6.62 -6.33
N VAL A 75 5.69 7.75 -6.87
CA VAL A 75 7.01 7.89 -7.51
C VAL A 75 8.14 7.67 -6.48
N ASN A 76 8.04 8.26 -5.29
CA ASN A 76 9.04 8.10 -4.25
C ASN A 76 9.13 6.65 -3.76
N THR A 77 7.98 6.00 -3.56
CA THR A 77 7.91 4.58 -3.16
C THR A 77 8.53 3.70 -4.24
N LEU A 78 8.14 3.85 -5.51
CA LEU A 78 8.71 3.08 -6.62
C LEU A 78 10.22 3.28 -6.76
N ASN A 79 10.69 4.53 -6.69
CA ASN A 79 12.11 4.85 -6.82
C ASN A 79 12.99 4.23 -5.73
N LYS A 80 12.43 3.89 -4.56
CA LYS A 80 13.16 3.24 -3.46
C LYS A 80 12.99 1.72 -3.49
N LEU A 81 11.76 1.24 -3.68
CA LEU A 81 11.44 -0.19 -3.56
C LEU A 81 11.83 -0.99 -4.82
N VAL A 82 11.70 -0.43 -6.02
CA VAL A 82 12.07 -1.11 -7.27
C VAL A 82 13.57 -1.48 -7.32
N PRO A 83 14.52 -0.56 -7.09
CA PRO A 83 15.94 -0.92 -7.09
C PRO A 83 16.30 -1.86 -5.94
N TYR A 84 15.61 -1.77 -4.80
CA TYR A 84 15.79 -2.71 -3.68
C TYR A 84 15.37 -4.14 -4.07
N ALA A 85 14.16 -4.29 -4.61
CA ALA A 85 13.64 -5.58 -5.09
C ALA A 85 14.52 -6.17 -6.20
N ALA A 86 14.98 -5.34 -7.15
CA ALA A 86 15.88 -5.77 -8.22
C ALA A 86 17.21 -6.30 -7.67
N ARG A 87 17.78 -5.63 -6.65
CA ARG A 87 19.02 -6.08 -6.01
C ARG A 87 18.82 -7.40 -5.27
N ARG A 88 17.74 -7.54 -4.48
CA ARG A 88 17.41 -8.80 -3.79
C ARG A 88 17.19 -9.96 -4.75
N PHE A 89 16.57 -9.70 -5.91
CA PHE A 89 16.39 -10.69 -6.95
C PHE A 89 17.73 -11.20 -7.52
N ILE A 90 18.67 -10.28 -7.77
CA ILE A 90 20.01 -10.63 -8.26
C ILE A 90 20.81 -11.39 -7.19
N ASP A 91 20.73 -10.97 -5.93
CA ASP A 91 21.46 -11.59 -4.82
C ASP A 91 20.96 -13.02 -4.53
N ASN A 92 19.65 -13.27 -4.66
CA ASN A 92 19.01 -14.56 -4.40
C ASN A 92 18.71 -15.37 -5.68
N LEU A 93 19.23 -14.94 -6.83
CA LEU A 93 19.03 -15.58 -8.13
C LEU A 93 19.23 -17.11 -8.11
N PRO A 94 20.29 -17.68 -7.49
CA PRO A 94 20.47 -19.13 -7.48
C PRO A 94 19.36 -19.87 -6.72
N LYS A 95 18.87 -19.29 -5.61
CA LYS A 95 17.79 -19.89 -4.80
C LYS A 95 16.43 -19.80 -5.50
N ILE A 96 16.15 -18.66 -6.11
CA ILE A 96 14.93 -18.42 -6.89
C ILE A 96 14.90 -19.39 -8.09
N PHE A 97 16.03 -19.55 -8.78
CA PHE A 97 16.14 -20.46 -9.91
C PHE A 97 15.94 -21.93 -9.50
N SER A 98 16.41 -22.32 -8.32
CA SER A 98 16.17 -23.67 -7.78
C SER A 98 14.75 -23.90 -7.25
N GLY A 99 13.90 -22.87 -7.18
CA GLY A 99 12.53 -22.98 -6.65
C GLY A 99 12.44 -23.17 -5.13
N ASP A 100 13.55 -23.06 -4.40
CA ASP A 100 13.64 -23.27 -2.95
C ASP A 100 13.41 -21.96 -2.15
N PHE A 101 13.19 -20.84 -2.85
CA PHE A 101 12.97 -19.55 -2.23
C PHE A 101 11.51 -19.40 -1.80
N ASN A 102 11.23 -19.71 -0.53
CA ASN A 102 9.90 -19.66 0.10
C ASN A 102 9.57 -18.31 0.78
N HIS A 103 10.31 -17.25 0.45
CA HIS A 103 10.09 -15.92 1.02
C HIS A 103 9.72 -14.94 -0.09
N ALA A 104 8.86 -13.95 0.20
CA ALA A 104 8.65 -12.88 -0.76
C ALA A 104 9.92 -12.03 -0.88
N LEU A 105 10.13 -11.40 -2.04
CA LEU A 105 11.28 -10.50 -2.28
C LEU A 105 11.35 -9.30 -1.32
N LEU A 106 10.25 -9.00 -0.64
CA LEU A 106 10.05 -7.85 0.24
C LEU A 106 9.75 -8.28 1.69
N GLU A 107 9.84 -9.57 2.03
CA GLU A 107 9.65 -10.10 3.39
C GLU A 107 10.99 -10.25 4.12
N ASP A 108 11.65 -9.12 4.41
CA ASP A 108 12.80 -9.07 5.32
C ASP A 108 12.60 -7.95 6.35
N ASP A 109 13.37 -7.98 7.44
CA ASP A 109 13.56 -6.93 8.47
C ASP A 109 14.11 -5.58 7.93
N SER A 110 13.91 -5.31 6.64
CA SER A 110 14.32 -4.09 5.98
C SER A 110 13.29 -2.97 6.14
N ASP A 111 13.77 -1.73 6.16
CA ASP A 111 12.94 -0.52 6.22
C ASP A 111 11.89 -0.47 5.09
N CYS A 112 12.13 -1.14 3.96
CA CYS A 112 11.20 -1.23 2.83
C CYS A 112 9.98 -2.12 3.15
N SER A 113 10.20 -3.22 3.86
CA SER A 113 9.11 -4.11 4.30
C SER A 113 8.25 -3.41 5.35
N GLN A 114 8.88 -2.72 6.31
CA GLN A 114 8.18 -1.92 7.32
C GLN A 114 7.31 -0.83 6.67
N LEU A 115 7.77 -0.19 5.59
CA LEU A 115 6.97 0.80 4.86
C LEU A 115 5.74 0.17 4.18
N LEU A 116 5.87 -1.03 3.61
CA LEU A 116 4.73 -1.74 3.02
C LEU A 116 3.76 -2.21 4.09
N GLU A 117 4.28 -2.75 5.18
CA GLU A 117 3.46 -3.17 6.32
C GLU A 117 2.71 -1.99 6.94
N LEU A 118 3.34 -0.81 6.99
CA LEU A 118 2.68 0.45 7.38
C LEU A 118 1.48 0.74 6.48
N TYR A 119 1.66 0.74 5.15
CA TYR A 119 0.57 1.00 4.22
C TYR A 119 -0.55 -0.04 4.36
N LYS A 120 -0.21 -1.33 4.47
CA LYS A 120 -1.17 -2.42 4.71
C LYS A 120 -1.93 -2.21 6.02
N ASN A 121 -1.25 -1.85 7.11
CA ASN A 121 -1.85 -1.63 8.42
C ASN A 121 -2.83 -0.43 8.42
N VAL A 122 -2.47 0.66 7.74
CA VAL A 122 -3.36 1.81 7.59
C VAL A 122 -4.57 1.46 6.72
N ALA A 123 -4.35 0.72 5.62
CA ALA A 123 -5.43 0.24 4.77
C ALA A 123 -6.41 -0.66 5.57
N VAL A 124 -5.92 -1.66 6.29
CA VAL A 124 -6.74 -2.57 7.12
C VAL A 124 -7.55 -1.82 8.18
N LYS A 125 -6.92 -0.89 8.91
CA LYS A 125 -7.59 -0.16 9.98
C LYS A 125 -8.62 0.86 9.50
N HIS A 126 -8.40 1.50 8.36
CA HIS A 126 -9.21 2.65 7.96
C HIS A 126 -10.04 2.42 6.70
N VAL A 127 -9.58 1.57 5.78
CA VAL A 127 -10.25 1.29 4.51
C VAL A 127 -11.15 0.06 4.63
N PHE A 128 -10.60 -1.05 5.13
CA PHE A 128 -11.36 -2.30 5.27
C PHE A 128 -12.35 -2.28 6.43
N SER A 129 -12.09 -1.47 7.46
CA SER A 129 -13.01 -1.30 8.60
C SER A 129 -14.20 -0.38 8.29
N HIS A 130 -14.35 0.09 7.04
CA HIS A 130 -15.46 0.93 6.66
C HIS A 130 -16.74 0.10 6.49
N PRO A 131 -17.88 0.48 7.12
CA PRO A 131 -19.10 -0.33 7.11
C PRO A 131 -19.65 -0.59 5.70
N ASP A 132 -19.44 0.32 4.75
CA ASP A 132 -19.85 0.10 3.36
C ASP A 132 -19.04 -1.02 2.67
N VAL A 133 -17.76 -1.18 3.02
CA VAL A 133 -16.90 -2.25 2.48
C VAL A 133 -17.31 -3.59 3.09
N GLU A 134 -17.47 -3.65 4.42
CA GLU A 134 -17.94 -4.87 5.10
C GLU A 134 -19.32 -5.32 4.61
N GLN A 135 -20.24 -4.38 4.37
CA GLN A 135 -21.56 -4.71 3.81
C GLN A 135 -21.46 -5.26 2.40
N LEU A 136 -20.56 -4.71 1.56
CA LEU A 136 -20.35 -5.21 0.20
C LEU A 136 -19.80 -6.64 0.22
N GLU A 137 -18.85 -6.93 1.12
CA GLU A 137 -18.30 -8.28 1.30
C GLU A 137 -19.37 -9.28 1.77
N LEU A 138 -20.20 -8.90 2.75
CA LEU A 138 -21.32 -9.71 3.22
C LEU A 138 -22.34 -10.00 2.11
N GLN A 139 -22.65 -9.00 1.28
CA GLN A 139 -23.54 -9.20 0.13
C GLN A 139 -22.90 -10.13 -0.91
N GLY A 140 -21.62 -9.94 -1.23
CA GLY A 140 -20.86 -10.81 -2.13
C GLY A 140 -20.86 -12.26 -1.64
N TYR A 141 -20.61 -12.49 -0.35
CA TYR A 141 -20.66 -13.82 0.25
C TYR A 141 -22.03 -14.49 0.12
N ARG A 142 -23.12 -13.73 0.33
CA ARG A 142 -24.49 -14.26 0.18
C ARG A 142 -24.80 -14.65 -1.27
N VAL A 143 -24.36 -13.85 -2.24
CA VAL A 143 -24.57 -14.13 -3.67
C VAL A 143 -23.81 -15.37 -4.10
N ILE A 144 -22.52 -15.46 -3.73
CA ILE A 144 -21.68 -16.62 -4.07
C ILE A 144 -22.27 -17.87 -3.42
N SER A 145 -22.53 -17.85 -2.11
CA SER A 145 -23.12 -19.00 -1.40
C SER A 145 -24.46 -19.42 -2.01
N GLY A 146 -25.31 -18.47 -2.39
CA GLY A 146 -26.57 -18.75 -3.08
C GLY A 146 -26.39 -19.42 -4.44
N CYS A 147 -25.37 -19.02 -5.20
CA CYS A 147 -25.04 -19.61 -6.50
C CYS A 147 -24.53 -21.05 -6.37
N TRP A 148 -23.66 -21.33 -5.39
CA TRP A 148 -23.18 -22.69 -5.11
C TRP A 148 -24.31 -23.62 -4.63
N ILE A 149 -25.25 -23.12 -3.83
CA ILE A 149 -26.40 -23.89 -3.35
C ILE A 149 -27.41 -24.18 -4.48
N SER A 150 -27.58 -23.25 -5.43
CA SER A 150 -28.50 -23.46 -6.56
C SER A 150 -27.94 -24.45 -7.59
N THR A 151 -26.63 -24.47 -7.82
CA THR A 151 -25.98 -25.41 -8.75
C THR A 151 -25.75 -26.80 -8.16
N SER A 152 -25.70 -26.96 -6.84
CA SER A 152 -25.59 -28.27 -6.17
C SER A 152 -26.94 -28.98 -5.94
N ARG A 153 -28.06 -28.31 -6.21
CA ARG A 153 -29.42 -28.89 -6.15
C ARG A 153 -30.01 -29.26 -7.52
N CYS A 154 -29.25 -29.09 -8.60
CA CYS A 154 -29.53 -29.64 -9.93
C CYS A 154 -28.65 -30.87 -10.16
#